data_AF-A0A261G0W3-F1
#
_entry.id   AF-A0A261G0W3-F1
#
_cell.length_a   1.000
_cell.length_b   1.000
_cell.length_c   1.000
_cell.angle_alpha   90.00
_cell.angle_beta   90.00
_cell.angle_gamma   90.00
#
_symmetry.space_group_name_H-M   'P 1'
#
loop_
_entity.id
_entity.type
_entity.pdbx_description
1 polymer ?
#
loop_
_entity_poly.entity_id
_entity_poly.type
_entity_poly.pdbx_seq_one_letter_code
_entity_poly.pdbx_strand_id
1 'polypeptide(L)'
;MNGRIEHTEHVSLTRDSDGRLVRTSIEVTKVSTSSQCFDPSTCCDAHERAVIETLRDYLRPQVAPQCLLRRLHQFMDETTSDLKHDDTSRQ
;
A
#
# COMPACT_ATOMS: atom_id res chain seq x y z
N MET A 1 -1.23 -18.22 29.60
CA MET A 1 -0.43 -18.80 28.50
C MET A 1 -0.88 -18.08 27.24
N ASN A 2 -0.09 -17.15 26.73
CA ASN A 2 -0.56 -16.23 25.68
C ASN A 2 0.17 -16.58 24.37
N GLY A 3 -0.54 -17.23 23.45
CA GLY A 3 0.01 -17.63 22.16
C GLY A 3 0.22 -16.42 21.25
N ARG A 4 1.49 -16.14 20.91
CA ARG A 4 1.87 -15.26 19.80
C ARG A 4 1.55 -15.99 18.49
N ILE A 5 0.66 -15.45 17.68
CA ILE A 5 0.35 -15.99 16.35
C ILE A 5 1.02 -15.11 15.30
N GLU A 6 1.92 -15.71 14.53
CA GLU A 6 2.63 -15.07 13.42
C GLU A 6 2.01 -15.55 12.11
N HIS A 7 1.43 -14.63 11.34
CA HIS A 7 0.94 -14.89 9.99
C HIS A 7 1.93 -14.29 9.01
N THR A 8 2.67 -15.11 8.23
CA THR A 8 3.69 -14.63 7.27
C THR A 8 3.27 -14.92 5.83
N GLU A 9 3.16 -13.87 5.00
CA GLU A 9 3.28 -13.97 3.52
C GLU A 9 4.78 -13.93 3.12
N HIS A 10 5.23 -14.13 1.86
CA HIS A 10 6.68 -14.18 1.52
C HIS A 10 7.17 -13.27 0.37
N VAL A 11 8.32 -12.59 0.53
CA VAL A 11 8.89 -11.53 -0.37
C VAL A 11 9.69 -12.15 -1.49
N SER A 12 9.61 -11.53 -2.67
CA SER A 12 10.70 -11.57 -3.67
C SER A 12 10.40 -10.73 -4.89
N LEU A 13 11.14 -9.64 -5.11
CA LEU A 13 11.23 -9.02 -6.43
C LEU A 13 12.38 -9.71 -7.19
N THR A 14 12.11 -10.24 -8.39
CA THR A 14 13.12 -10.82 -9.28
C THR A 14 13.18 -10.01 -10.56
N ARG A 15 14.39 -9.72 -11.05
CA ARG A 15 14.66 -8.99 -12.30
C ARG A 15 15.38 -9.89 -13.30
N ASP A 16 15.24 -9.59 -14.59
CA ASP A 16 16.03 -10.24 -15.65
C ASP A 16 17.43 -9.60 -15.79
N SER A 17 18.21 -10.12 -16.74
CA SER A 17 19.54 -9.62 -17.11
C SER A 17 19.55 -8.16 -17.56
N ASP A 18 18.43 -7.68 -18.11
CA ASP A 18 18.26 -6.31 -18.61
C ASP A 18 17.69 -5.37 -17.51
N GLY A 19 17.59 -5.87 -16.28
CA GLY A 19 17.14 -5.11 -15.11
C GLY A 19 15.64 -4.88 -15.03
N ARG A 20 14.83 -5.43 -15.94
CA ARG A 20 13.37 -5.33 -15.91
C ARG A 20 12.82 -6.25 -14.82
N LEU A 21 11.74 -5.83 -14.18
CA LEU A 21 11.16 -6.55 -13.04
C LEU A 21 10.22 -7.66 -13.57
N VAL A 22 10.70 -8.91 -13.51
CA VAL A 22 10.03 -10.09 -14.08
C VAL A 22 9.18 -10.88 -13.10
N ARG A 23 9.38 -10.68 -11.78
CA ARG A 23 8.60 -11.35 -10.73
C ARG A 23 8.50 -10.49 -9.47
N THR A 24 7.39 -10.62 -8.77
CA THR A 24 7.09 -10.01 -7.47
C THR A 24 6.37 -11.04 -6.58
N SER A 25 6.82 -11.22 -5.34
CA SER A 25 6.03 -11.73 -4.21
C SER A 25 6.22 -10.81 -2.98
N ILE A 26 5.35 -10.88 -1.96
CA ILE A 26 5.27 -9.90 -0.85
C ILE A 26 5.26 -10.60 0.53
N GLU A 27 6.17 -10.23 1.46
CA GLU A 27 6.34 -10.77 2.83
C GLU A 27 5.68 -9.87 3.86
N VAL A 28 4.69 -10.39 4.57
CA VAL A 28 3.97 -9.65 5.59
C VAL A 28 3.80 -10.55 6.80
N THR A 29 4.72 -10.46 7.76
CA THR A 29 4.54 -11.10 9.07
C THR A 29 3.58 -10.27 9.93
N LYS A 30 2.29 -10.51 9.76
CA LYS A 30 1.22 -10.02 10.65
C LYS A 30 1.33 -10.72 12.01
N VAL A 31 2.07 -10.09 12.92
CA VAL A 31 2.10 -10.47 14.34
C VAL A 31 0.77 -10.09 14.96
N SER A 32 -0.08 -11.08 15.23
CA SER A 32 -1.35 -10.87 15.92
C SER A 32 -1.14 -11.06 17.42
N THR A 33 -1.01 -9.96 18.17
CA THR A 33 -1.08 -10.01 19.63
C THR A 33 -2.50 -10.34 20.04
N SER A 34 -2.69 -11.30 20.95
CA SER A 34 -4.00 -11.75 21.45
C SER A 34 -4.75 -10.73 22.32
N SER A 35 -4.29 -9.47 22.32
CA SER A 35 -5.06 -8.31 22.74
C SER A 35 -6.25 -8.13 21.80
N GLN A 36 -7.47 -8.04 22.34
CA GLN A 36 -8.62 -7.57 21.57
C GLN A 36 -8.25 -6.25 20.89
N CYS A 37 -8.35 -6.18 19.56
CA CYS A 37 -8.16 -4.93 18.85
C CYS A 37 -9.16 -3.91 19.37
N PHE A 38 -8.74 -2.65 19.52
CA PHE A 38 -9.65 -1.57 19.93
C PHE A 38 -10.83 -1.48 18.96
N ASP A 39 -12.02 -1.74 19.47
CA ASP A 39 -13.26 -1.71 18.73
C ASP A 39 -14.12 -0.54 19.25
N PRO A 40 -14.29 0.53 18.45
CA PRO A 40 -15.10 1.68 18.84
C PRO A 40 -16.56 1.34 19.17
N SER A 41 -17.09 0.20 18.72
CA SER A 41 -18.48 -0.19 19.02
C SER A 41 -18.66 -0.75 20.43
N THR A 42 -17.60 -1.29 21.05
CA THR A 42 -17.62 -1.89 22.39
C THR A 42 -16.83 -1.10 23.43
N CYS A 43 -15.83 -0.32 23.03
CA CYS A 43 -14.97 0.45 23.94
C CYS A 43 -15.42 1.91 24.16
N CYS A 44 -16.26 2.49 23.29
CA CYS A 44 -16.55 3.92 23.29
C CYS A 44 -18.03 4.26 23.49
N ASP A 45 -18.28 5.44 24.05
CA ASP A 45 -19.62 6.02 24.16
C ASP A 45 -20.12 6.67 22.85
N ALA A 46 -21.33 7.26 22.88
CA ALA A 46 -21.94 7.87 21.69
C ALA A 46 -21.20 9.13 21.20
N HIS A 47 -20.59 9.91 22.09
CA HIS A 47 -19.85 11.11 21.75
C HIS A 47 -18.47 10.75 21.17
N GLU A 48 -17.74 9.85 21.83
CA GLU A 48 -16.45 9.37 21.37
C GLU A 48 -16.54 8.74 19.98
N ARG A 49 -17.56 7.92 19.71
CA ARG A 49 -17.80 7.35 18.38
C ARG A 49 -18.06 8.43 17.32
N ALA A 50 -18.79 9.49 17.64
CA ALA A 50 -19.04 10.59 16.70
C ALA A 50 -17.76 11.40 16.39
N VAL A 51 -16.90 11.61 17.39
CA VAL A 51 -15.58 12.24 17.19
C VAL A 51 -14.68 11.34 16.34
N ILE A 52 -14.64 10.03 16.61
CA ILE A 52 -13.89 9.05 15.82
C ILE A 52 -14.34 9.07 14.35
N GLU A 53 -15.65 9.09 14.08
CA GLU A 53 -16.15 9.11 12.70
C GLU A 53 -15.79 10.41 11.98
N THR A 54 -15.95 11.56 12.65
CA THR A 54 -15.53 12.88 12.12
C THR A 54 -14.03 12.90 11.77
N LEU A 55 -13.19 12.30 12.61
CA LEU A 55 -11.75 12.17 12.36
C LEU A 55 -11.44 11.20 11.22
N ARG A 56 -12.23 10.13 11.04
CA ARG A 56 -12.06 9.18 9.93
C ARG A 56 -12.37 9.83 8.59
N ASP A 57 -13.48 10.57 8.48
CA ASP A 57 -13.82 11.31 7.27
C ASP A 57 -12.74 12.33 6.87
N TYR A 58 -12.18 13.04 7.85
CA TYR A 58 -11.12 14.03 7.61
C TYR A 58 -9.77 13.38 7.23
N LEU A 59 -9.37 12.30 7.90
CA LEU A 59 -8.06 11.68 7.74
C LEU A 59 -8.01 10.61 6.63
N ARG A 60 -9.16 10.08 6.21
CA ARG A 60 -9.29 9.01 5.20
C ARG A 60 -10.27 9.45 4.11
N PRO A 61 -9.89 10.41 3.25
CA PRO A 61 -10.76 10.86 2.16
C PRO A 61 -11.12 9.69 1.24
N GLN A 62 -12.43 9.56 0.95
CA GLN A 62 -13.00 8.48 0.14
C GLN A 62 -12.51 8.46 -1.31
N VAL A 63 -11.93 9.57 -1.79
CA VAL A 63 -11.34 9.73 -3.12
C VAL A 63 -9.92 10.26 -2.96
N ALA A 64 -8.97 9.65 -3.69
CA ALA A 64 -7.59 10.11 -3.71
C ALA A 64 -7.49 11.57 -4.21
N PRO A 65 -6.72 12.44 -3.55
CA PRO A 65 -6.60 13.83 -3.97
C PRO A 65 -5.92 13.93 -5.35
N GLN A 66 -6.38 14.84 -6.20
CA GLN A 66 -5.92 14.94 -7.60
C GLN A 66 -4.41 15.16 -7.75
N CYS A 67 -3.75 15.78 -6.77
CA CYS A 67 -2.29 15.95 -6.77
C CYS A 67 -1.54 14.61 -6.64
N LEU A 68 -2.08 13.65 -5.89
CA LEU A 68 -1.54 12.29 -5.80
C LEU A 68 -1.69 11.58 -7.14
N LEU A 69 -2.90 11.58 -7.70
CA LEU A 69 -3.20 10.95 -9.00
C LEU A 69 -2.31 11.51 -10.11
N ARG A 70 -2.19 12.84 -10.21
CA ARG A 70 -1.31 13.50 -11.19
C ARG A 70 0.16 13.08 -11.05
N ARG A 71 0.66 12.98 -9.82
CA ARG A 71 2.04 12.55 -9.54
C ARG A 71 2.27 11.08 -9.90
N LEU A 72 1.27 10.22 -9.69
CA LEU A 72 1.31 8.81 -10.11
C LEU A 72 1.33 8.69 -11.64
N HIS A 73 0.47 9.43 -12.35
CA HIS A 73 0.49 9.46 -13.81
C HIS A 73 1.84 9.93 -14.36
N GLN A 74 2.37 11.06 -13.86
CA GLN A 74 3.69 11.55 -14.26
C GLN A 74 4.79 10.49 -14.07
N PHE A 75 4.83 9.82 -12.91
CA PHE A 75 5.83 8.77 -12.65
C PHE A 75 5.69 7.56 -13.59
N MET A 76 4.45 7.18 -13.93
CA MET A 76 4.19 6.10 -14.90
C MET A 76 4.58 6.51 -16.33
N ASP A 77 4.34 7.76 -16.72
CA ASP A 77 4.71 8.27 -18.04
C ASP A 77 6.25 8.39 -18.17
N GLU A 78 6.94 8.89 -17.13
CA GLU A 78 8.41 8.92 -17.04
C GLU A 78 8.99 7.51 -17.21
N THR A 79 8.61 6.56 -16.34
CA THR A 79 9.15 5.18 -16.34
C THR A 79 8.76 4.33 -17.55
N THR A 80 7.74 4.73 -18.33
CA THR A 80 7.42 4.07 -19.62
C THR A 80 8.02 4.78 -20.83
N SER A 81 8.51 6.01 -20.69
CA SER A 81 9.21 6.74 -21.75
C SER A 81 10.65 6.21 -21.98
N ASP A 82 11.32 5.75 -20.92
CA ASP A 82 12.64 5.10 -20.99
C ASP A 82 12.67 3.85 -21.90
N LEU A 83 11.52 3.19 -22.09
CA LEU A 83 11.36 2.01 -22.93
C LEU A 83 11.19 2.31 -24.43
N LYS A 84 11.18 3.59 -24.85
CA LYS A 84 10.85 4.01 -26.23
C LYS A 84 12.01 4.63 -27.01
N HIS A 85 13.23 4.64 -26.49
CA HIS A 85 14.37 5.34 -27.12
C HIS A 85 15.36 4.45 -27.89
N ASP A 86 14.99 3.22 -28.25
CA ASP A 86 15.85 2.25 -28.95
C ASP A 86 15.25 1.71 -30.26
N ASP A 87 14.81 2.60 -31.17
CA ASP A 87 14.44 2.20 -32.55
C ASP A 87 14.69 3.31 -33.60
N THR A 88 15.78 4.09 -33.43
CA THR A 88 16.12 5.18 -34.36
C THR A 88 17.63 5.33 -34.64
N SER A 89 18.40 4.25 -34.55
CA SER A 89 19.82 4.22 -34.97
C SER A 89 20.16 2.97 -35.77
N ARG A 90 19.42 2.76 -36.87
CA ARG A 90 19.76 1.76 -37.89
C ARG A 90 19.29 2.14 -39.31
N GLN A 91 19.85 3.24 -39.82
CA GLN A 91 19.97 3.53 -41.25
C GLN A 91 21.41 3.92 -41.57
#